data_AF-A0A534TA72-F1
#
_entry.id   AF-A0A534TA72-F1
#
_cell.length_a   1.000
_cell.length_b   1.000
_cell.length_c   1.000
_cell.angle_alpha   90.00
_cell.angle_beta   90.00
_cell.angle_gamma   90.00
#
_symmetry.space_group_name_H-M   'P 1'
#
loop_
_entity.id
_entity.type
_entity.pdbx_description
1 polymer ?
#
loop_
_entity_poly.entity_id
_entity_poly.type
_entity_poly.pdbx_seq_one_letter_code
_entity_poly.pdbx_strand_id
1 'polypeptide(L)' 'MRGAPAKATQELAGHADLSTTMRYMHLSPASLNQAIRLLEQRGPIGGNSGATKAEEKQN' A
#
# COMPACT_ATOMS: atom_id res chain seq x y z
N MET A 1 18.80 -1.13 -1.95
CA MET A 1 19.18 0.30 -1.84
C MET A 1 20.68 0.41 -2.12
N ARG A 2 21.14 1.40 -2.91
CA ARG A 2 22.55 1.51 -3.37
C ARG A 2 23.54 1.97 -2.28
N GLY A 3 23.30 1.61 -1.00
CA GLY A 3 24.18 1.97 0.12
C GLY A 3 24.14 3.44 0.54
N ALA A 4 23.05 4.17 0.24
CA ALA A 4 22.89 5.54 0.70
C ALA A 4 22.85 5.61 2.24
N PRO A 5 23.53 6.57 2.90
CA PRO A 5 23.49 6.72 4.35
C PRO A 5 22.07 6.97 4.85
N ALA A 6 21.71 6.31 5.96
CA ALA A 6 20.34 6.37 6.49
C ALA A 6 19.87 7.79 6.82
N LYS A 7 20.79 8.67 7.24
CA LYS A 7 20.51 10.07 7.54
C LYS A 7 20.16 10.90 6.29
N ALA A 8 20.84 10.66 5.17
CA ALA A 8 20.52 11.33 3.91
C ALA A 8 19.14 10.89 3.38
N THR A 9 18.81 9.61 3.52
CA THR A 9 17.46 9.11 3.18
C THR A 9 16.39 9.68 4.11
N GLN A 10 16.69 9.83 5.41
CA GLN A 10 15.77 10.45 6.38
C GLN A 10 15.45 11.90 6.00
N GLU A 11 16.46 12.71 5.71
CA GLU A 11 16.31 14.11 5.33
C GLU A 11 15.52 14.26 4.02
N LEU A 12 15.85 13.45 3.01
CA LEU A 12 15.11 13.42 1.74
C LEU A 12 13.65 13.02 1.91
N ALA A 13 13.37 12.04 2.77
CA ALA A 13 12.02 11.55 3.04
C ALA A 13 11.23 12.45 4.00
N GLY A 14 11.86 13.46 4.62
CA GLY A 14 11.21 14.34 5.60
C GLY A 14 10.78 13.62 6.88
N HIS A 15 11.42 12.50 7.24
CA HIS A 15 11.05 11.74 8.43
C HIS A 15 11.56 12.40 9.71
N ALA A 16 10.63 12.67 10.64
CA ALA A 16 10.96 13.24 11.94
C ALA A 16 11.87 12.36 12.79
N ASP A 17 11.74 11.03 12.66
CA ASP A 17 12.56 10.06 13.39
C ASP A 17 13.27 9.11 12.41
N LEU A 18 14.53 8.79 12.72
CA LEU A 18 15.32 7.82 12.00
C LEU A 18 14.71 6.42 12.09
N SER A 19 13.99 6.09 13.18
CA SER A 19 13.31 4.79 13.33
C SER A 19 12.30 4.54 12.20
N THR A 20 11.60 5.59 11.75
CA THR A 20 10.68 5.55 10.60
C THR A 20 11.43 5.19 9.31
N THR A 21 12.59 5.79 9.08
CA THR A 21 13.44 5.46 7.93
C THR A 21 13.97 4.03 8.00
N MET A 22 14.43 3.59 9.17
CA MET A 22 15.00 2.25 9.38
C MET A 22 13.95 1.15 9.19
N ARG A 23 12.69 1.42 9.53
CA ARG A 23 11.56 0.50 9.30
C ARG A 23 11.36 0.17 7.82
N TYR A 24 11.82 1.01 6.90
CA TYR A 24 11.65 0.80 5.46
C TYR A 24 12.96 0.51 4.71
N MET A 25 14.12 0.61 5.37
CA MET A 25 15.45 0.35 4.80
C MET A 25 15.63 -1.05 4.21
N HIS A 26 14.91 -2.03 4.76
CA HIS A 26 14.99 -3.42 4.32
C HIS A 26 13.99 -3.76 3.21
N LEU A 27 13.14 -2.81 2.78
CA LEU A 27 12.16 -3.06 1.73
C LEU A 27 12.86 -3.17 0.37
N SER A 28 12.63 -4.31 -0.29
CA SER A 28 13.06 -4.50 -1.66
C SER A 28 12.13 -3.76 -2.63
N PRO A 29 12.63 -3.31 -3.80
CA PRO A 29 11.76 -2.77 -4.85
C PRO A 29 10.63 -3.72 -5.25
N ALA A 30 10.87 -5.03 -5.21
CA ALA A 30 9.87 -6.04 -5.51
C ALA A 30 8.70 -6.03 -4.50
N SER A 31 9.01 -5.90 -3.21
CA SER A 31 8.01 -5.83 -2.13
C SER A 31 7.12 -4.60 -2.25
N LEU A 32 7.70 -3.44 -2.61
CA LEU A 32 6.93 -2.22 -2.88
C LEU A 32 5.99 -2.38 -4.07
N ASN A 33 6.50 -2.92 -5.19
CA ASN A 33 5.69 -3.18 -6.38
C ASN A 33 4.53 -4.16 -6.10
N GLN A 34 4.76 -5.18 -5.27
CA GLN A 34 3.68 -6.09 -4.86
C GLN A 34 2.63 -5.38 -4.00
N ALA A 35 3.04 -4.56 -3.04
CA ALA A 35 2.10 -3.79 -2.23
C ALA A 35 1.24 -2.84 -3.06
N ILE A 36 1.84 -2.13 -4.03
CA ILE A 36 1.12 -1.26 -4.97
C ILE A 36 0.08 -2.06 -5.76
N ARG A 37 0.46 -3.19 -6.35
CA ARG A 37 -0.48 -4.06 -7.10
C ARG A 37 -1.67 -4.53 -6.26
N LEU A 38 -1.44 -4.85 -4.98
CA LEU A 38 -2.52 -5.25 -4.07
C LEU A 38 -3.49 -4.09 -3.78
N LEU A 39 -2.97 -2.87 -3.65
CA LEU A 39 -3.79 -1.68 -3.45
C LEU A 39 -4.56 -1.29 -4.72
N GLU A 40 -3.96 -1.43 -5.89
CA GLU A 40 -4.62 -1.20 -7.18
C GLU A 40 -5.71 -2.24 -7.47
N GLN A 41 -5.52 -3.49 -7.04
CA GLN A 41 -6.53 -4.56 -7.15
C GLN A 41 -7.72 -4.34 -6.23
N ARG A 42 -7.52 -3.62 -5.11
CA ARG A 42 -8.61 -3.15 -4.27
C ARG A 42 -9.25 -1.96 -4.99
N GLY A 43 -10.18 -2.29 -5.89
CA GLY A 43 -11.01 -1.32 -6.62
C GLY A 43 -11.60 -0.24 -5.70
N PRO A 44 -12.05 0.90 -6.28
CA PRO A 44 -12.30 2.15 -5.57
C PRO A 44 -12.99 1.91 -4.23
N ILE A 45 -12.46 2.54 -3.18
CA ILE A 45 -13.08 2.55 -1.84
C ILE A 45 -14.40 3.32 -1.96
N GLY A 46 -15.42 2.63 -2.44
CA GLY A 46 -16.69 3.20 -2.86
C GLY A 46 -17.72 2.09 -2.92
N GLY A 47 -18.45 1.94 -1.83
CA GLY A 47 -19.84 1.49 -1.78
C GLY A 47 -20.26 0.30 -2.66
N ASN A 48 -20.59 -0.80 -1.96
CA ASN A 48 -21.66 -1.72 -2.30
C ASN A 48 -21.44 -2.69 -3.48
N SER A 49 -21.18 -3.95 -3.14
CA SER A 49 -21.55 -5.11 -3.98
C SER A 49 -21.99 -6.26 -3.09
N GLY A 50 -23.01 -5.99 -2.29
CA GLY A 50 -23.91 -6.95 -1.65
C GLY A 50 -25.35 -6.75 -2.14
N ALA A 51 -25.55 -6.37 -3.40
CA ALA A 51 -26.86 -6.49 -4.04
C ALA A 51 -27.02 -7.94 -4.49
N THR A 52 -27.33 -8.83 -3.55
CA THR A 52 -27.90 -10.13 -3.87
C THR A 52 -29.18 -9.86 -4.65
N LYS A 53 -29.15 -10.29 -5.91
CA LYS A 53 -30.21 -10.18 -6.90
C LYS A 53 -31.57 -10.56 -6.31
N ALA A 54 -32.54 -9.74 -6.67
CA ALA A 54 -33.93 -9.70 -6.24
C ALA A 54 -34.66 -11.04 -6.21
N GLU A 55 -35.65 -11.07 -5.31
CA GLU A 55 -36.82 -11.93 -5.31
C GLU A 55 -37.34 -12.22 -6.72
N GLU A 56 -37.44 -13.49 -7.07
CA GLU A 56 -38.34 -13.99 -8.10
C GLU A 56 -39.40 -14.84 -7.40
N LYS A 57 -40.34 -14.14 -6.74
CA LYS A 57 -41.67 -14.68 -6.48
C LYS A 57 -42.49 -14.46 -7.75
N GLN A 58 -42.75 -15.51 -8.52
CA GLN A 58 -43.97 -15.71 -9.31
C GLN A 58 -43.88 -17.05 -10.04
N ASN A 59 -44.58 -18.07 -9.51
CA ASN A 59 -45.64 -18.79 -10.20
C ASN A 59 -46.18 -19.92 -9.30
#